data_AF-A0A2P8I1E6-F1
#
_entry.id   AF-A0A2P8I1E6-F1
#
_cell.length_a   1.000
_cell.length_b   1.000
_cell.length_c   1.000
_cell.angle_alpha   90.00
_cell.angle_beta   90.00
_cell.angle_gamma   90.00
#
_symmetry.space_group_name_H-M   'P 1'
#
loop_
_entity.id
_entity.type
_entity.pdbx_description
1 polymer ?
#
loop_
_entity_poly.entity_id
_entity_poly.type
_entity_poly.pdbx_seq_one_letter_code
_entity_poly.pdbx_strand_id
1 'polypeptide(L)' 'MSVGDEPTPQTRKLLLLMAAGATDRAIARELGVSERTICRRIARLEHKLGAQTRFQLGVLAATNGWL' A
#
# COMPACT_ATOMS: atom_id res chain seq x y z
N MET A 1 -11.30 -17.17 2.54
CA MET A 1 -11.18 -15.98 1.68
C MET A 1 -12.29 -15.02 2.10
N SER A 2 -12.01 -14.12 3.06
CA SER A 2 -13.03 -13.19 3.55
C SER A 2 -13.18 -12.03 2.57
N VAL A 3 -14.32 -11.99 1.89
CA VAL A 3 -14.74 -10.99 0.89
C VAL A 3 -14.79 -9.55 1.47
N GLY A 4 -14.58 -9.37 2.78
CA GLY A 4 -14.63 -8.07 3.47
C GLY A 4 -13.33 -7.27 3.53
N ASP A 5 -12.21 -7.78 3.01
CA ASP A 5 -10.90 -7.14 3.21
C ASP A 5 -10.31 -6.45 1.98
N GLU A 6 -10.99 -6.44 0.84
CA GLU A 6 -10.44 -5.93 -0.42
C GLU A 6 -9.98 -4.46 -0.32
N PRO A 7 -8.84 -4.08 -0.93
CA PRO A 7 -8.34 -2.72 -0.86
C PRO A 7 -9.23 -1.80 -1.67
N THR A 8 -9.41 -0.57 -1.17
CA THR A 8 -9.99 0.50 -1.98
C THR A 8 -9.18 0.70 -3.27
N PRO A 9 -9.76 1.25 -4.35
CA PRO A 9 -9.02 1.50 -5.59
C PRO A 9 -7.76 2.36 -5.39
N GLN A 10 -7.81 3.34 -4.47
CA GLN A 10 -6.65 4.17 -4.12
C GLN A 10 -5.56 3.37 -3.39
N THR A 11 -5.96 2.48 -2.48
CA THR A 11 -5.04 1.56 -1.79
C THR A 11 -4.40 0.61 -2.79
N ARG A 12 -5.17 0.03 -3.70
CA ARG A 12 -4.67 -0.85 -4.75
C ARG A 12 -3.66 -0.13 -5.65
N LYS A 13 -3.97 1.11 -6.08
CA LYS A 13 -3.05 1.93 -6.86
C LYS A 13 -1.75 2.24 -6.11
N LEU A 14 -1.82 2.58 -4.81
CA LEU A 14 -0.63 2.76 -3.97
C LEU A 14 0.24 1.49 -3.93
N LEU A 15 -0.38 0.33 -3.68
CA LEU A 15 0.32 -0.96 -3.62
C LEU A 15 0.98 -1.33 -4.96
N LEU A 16 0.30 -1.09 -6.08
CA LEU A 16 0.86 -1.31 -7.42
C LEU A 16 2.08 -0.43 -7.70
N LEU A 17 2.03 0.85 -7.29
CA LEU A 17 3.19 1.74 -7.44
C LEU A 17 4.36 1.30 -6.55
N MET A 18 4.09 0.86 -5.32
CA MET A 18 5.11 0.29 -4.44
C MET A 18 5.73 -0.98 -5.05
N ALA A 19 4.91 -1.88 -5.60
CA ALA A 19 5.37 -3.11 -6.25
C ALA A 19 6.23 -2.82 -7.50
N ALA A 20 5.95 -1.72 -8.20
CA ALA A 20 6.78 -1.23 -9.30
C ALA A 20 8.10 -0.57 -8.84
N GLY A 21 8.38 -0.53 -7.54
CA GLY A 21 9.60 0.08 -6.98
C GLY A 21 9.57 1.60 -6.93
N ALA A 22 8.40 2.24 -7.04
CA ALA A 22 8.29 3.69 -6.96
C ALA A 22 8.67 4.20 -5.56
N THR A 23 9.38 5.33 -5.51
CA THR A 23 9.72 6.02 -4.26
C THR A 23 8.50 6.76 -3.69
N ASP A 24 8.49 7.05 -2.39
CA ASP A 24 7.39 7.78 -1.74
C ASP A 24 7.13 9.14 -2.40
N ARG A 25 8.19 9.82 -2.84
CA ARG A 25 8.11 11.07 -3.60
C ARG A 25 7.42 10.88 -4.96
N ALA A 26 7.75 9.83 -5.70
CA ALA A 26 7.13 9.53 -6.98
C ALA A 26 5.64 9.17 -6.81
N ILE A 27 5.34 8.35 -5.81
CA ILE A 27 3.97 7.97 -5.43
C ILE A 27 3.16 9.20 -5.02
N ALA A 28 3.73 10.06 -4.18
CA ALA A 28 3.10 11.29 -3.71
C ALA A 28 2.72 12.21 -4.89
N ARG A 29 3.63 12.40 -5.84
CA ARG A 29 3.38 13.15 -7.08
C ARG A 29 2.28 12.52 -7.93
N GLU A 30 2.34 11.21 -8.17
CA GLU A 30 1.34 10.48 -8.96
C GLU A 30 -0.07 10.56 -8.34
N LEU A 31 -0.15 10.51 -7.00
CA LEU A 31 -1.41 10.54 -6.27
C LEU A 31 -1.88 11.95 -5.88
N GLY A 32 -1.14 13.01 -6.23
CA GLY A 32 -1.48 14.40 -5.92
C GLY A 32 -1.53 14.71 -4.42
N VAL A 33 -0.69 14.05 -3.61
CA VAL A 33 -0.64 14.22 -2.15
C VAL A 33 0.79 14.45 -1.65
N SER A 34 0.96 14.80 -0.38
CA SER A 34 2.29 14.91 0.24
C SER A 34 2.89 13.55 0.59
N GLU A 35 4.22 13.45 0.64
CA GLU A 35 4.93 12.24 1.11
C GLU A 35 4.49 11.82 2.51
N ARG A 36 4.26 12.78 3.42
CA ARG A 36 3.71 12.51 4.76
C ARG A 36 2.36 11.79 4.70
N THR A 37 1.53 12.06 3.69
CA THR A 37 0.25 11.38 3.49
C THR A 37 0.46 9.94 3.02
N ILE A 38 1.44 9.70 2.15
CA ILE A 38 1.83 8.34 1.74
C ILE A 38 2.34 7.54 2.92
N CYS A 39 3.27 8.07 3.72
CA CYS A 39 3.79 7.38 4.90
C CYS A 39 2.66 6.99 5.88
N ARG A 40 1.70 7.89 6.13
CA ARG A 40 0.53 7.58 6.98
C ARG A 40 -0.37 6.50 6.38
N ARG A 41 -0.56 6.48 5.06
CA ARG A 41 -1.35 5.45 4.38
C ARG A 41 -0.65 4.09 4.48
N ILE A 42 0.66 4.05 4.25
CA ILE A 42 1.47 2.83 4.37
C ILE A 42 1.41 2.31 5.81
N ALA A 43 1.65 3.15 6.82
CA ALA A 43 1.58 2.73 8.22
C ALA A 43 0.20 2.16 8.62
N ARG A 44 -0.88 2.72 8.07
CA ARG A 44 -2.23 2.17 8.26
C ARG A 44 -2.42 0.81 7.59
N LEU A 45 -1.84 0.61 6.41
CA LEU A 45 -1.89 -0.68 5.71
C LEU A 45 -1.05 -1.73 6.43
N GLU A 46 0.11 -1.35 6.93
CA GLU A 46 0.96 -2.19 7.78
C GLU A 46 0.18 -2.66 9.01
N HIS A 47 -0.45 -1.74 9.75
CA HIS A 47 -1.33 -2.12 10.86
C HIS A 47 -2.50 -3.00 10.39
N LYS A 48 -3.17 -2.67 9.29
CA LYS A 48 -4.34 -3.42 8.80
C LYS A 48 -3.98 -4.87 8.45
N LEU A 49 -2.84 -5.06 7.79
CA LEU A 49 -2.40 -6.39 7.34
C LEU A 49 -1.53 -7.13 8.36
N GLY A 50 -1.19 -6.50 9.49
CA GLY A 50 -0.25 -7.06 10.46
C GLY A 50 1.20 -7.11 9.96
N ALA A 51 1.56 -6.23 9.03
CA ALA A 51 2.92 -6.10 8.54
C ALA A 51 3.75 -5.21 9.48
N GLN A 52 5.00 -5.59 9.72
CA GLN A 52 5.97 -4.80 10.51
C GLN A 52 6.94 -4.00 9.63
N THR A 53 7.04 -4.37 8.36
CA THR A 53 7.90 -3.69 7.40
C THR A 53 7.16 -3.51 6.08
N ARG A 54 7.57 -2.51 5.31
CA ARG A 54 7.07 -2.26 3.95
C ARG A 54 7.22 -3.47 3.03
N PHE A 55 8.31 -4.22 3.19
CA PHE A 55 8.53 -5.45 2.43
C PHE A 55 7.48 -6.51 2.80
N GLN A 56 7.28 -6.74 4.10
CA GLN A 56 6.25 -7.66 4.59
C GLN A 56 4.85 -7.23 4.14
N LEU A 57 4.57 -5.92 4.11
CA LEU A 57 3.31 -5.38 3.58
C LEU A 57 3.11 -5.79 2.12
N GLY A 58 4.14 -5.68 1.29
CA GLY A 58 4.09 -6.11 -0.12
C GLY A 58 3.80 -7.61 -0.27
N VAL A 59 4.47 -8.46 0.51
CA VAL A 59 4.24 -9.92 0.51
C VAL A 59 2.80 -10.24 0.95
N LEU A 60 2.32 -9.63 2.03
CA LEU A 60 0.96 -9.87 2.52
C LEU A 60 -0.09 -9.35 1.54
N ALA A 61 0.14 -8.22 0.89
CA ALA A 61 -0.75 -7.72 -0.16
C ALA A 61 -0.84 -8.70 -1.35
N ALA A 62 0.28 -9.26 -1.81
CA ALA A 62 0.27 -10.29 -2.85
C ALA A 62 -0.52 -11.54 -2.42
N THR A 63 -0.22 -12.07 -1.24
CA THR A 63 -0.87 -13.28 -0.71
C THR A 63 -2.38 -13.09 -0.51
N ASN A 64 -2.82 -11.87 -0.21
CA ASN A 64 -4.24 -11.53 -0.08
C ASN A 64 -4.93 -11.20 -1.42
N GLY A 65 -4.23 -11.24 -2.56
CA GLY A 65 -4.79 -10.89 -3.87
C GLY A 65 -5.04 -9.38 -4.08
N TRP A 66 -4.32 -8.54 -3.35
CA TRP A 66 -4.45 -7.08 -3.41
C TRP A 66 -3.56 -6.44 -4.49
N LEU A 67 -2.64 -7.22 -5.06
CA LEU A 67 -1.76 -6.85 -6.17
C LEU A 67 -2.25 -7.46 -7.48
#